data_AF-A0A6V7JAV1-F1
#
_entry.id   AF-A0A6V7JAV1-F1
#
_cell.length_a   1.000
_cell.length_b   1.000
_cell.length_c   1.000
_cell.angle_alpha   90.00
_cell.angle_beta   90.00
_cell.angle_gamma   90.00
#
_symmetry.space_group_name_H-M   'P 1'
#
loop_
_entity.id
_entity.type
_entity.pdbx_description
1 polymer ?
#
loop_
_entity_poly.entity_id
_entity_poly.type
_entity_poly.pdbx_seq_one_letter_code
_entity_poly.pdbx_strand_id
1 'polypeptide(L)'
;IKEDHTNMNSRNSIPSTLPRPLPWCKFPTGLLTACEDKKIPSDLHIKAMVGSIADYMLEELKDTRTGMIRLVARSICDKYPVSFADRLGDVIISNGVETLVTSICNRINYVRKLRDVAEARASGKHNAGPSTKASKRNSEVTHDAYGTVAYNPGLPPSETKESQESKQAFLREEFVKMTGRDEKKIEESMAATYPSQRCAINHRGSKSI
;
A
#
# COMPACT_ATOMS: atom_id res chain seq x y z
N ILE A 1 -1.16 56.01 20.02
CA ILE A 1 -1.49 54.79 19.23
C ILE A 1 -0.19 54.01 19.13
N LYS A 2 0.00 53.00 19.98
CA LYS A 2 1.18 52.13 19.94
C LYS A 2 0.75 50.90 19.17
N GLU A 3 1.39 50.67 18.02
CA GLU A 3 1.10 49.54 17.15
C GLU A 3 1.62 48.25 17.80
N ASP A 4 0.70 47.33 18.07
CA ASP A 4 1.00 45.97 18.49
C ASP A 4 1.64 45.22 17.31
N HIS A 5 2.96 45.04 17.39
CA HIS A 5 3.69 44.11 16.54
C HIS A 5 3.24 42.68 16.86
N THR A 6 2.21 42.23 16.16
CA THR A 6 1.70 40.86 16.25
C THR A 6 2.77 39.91 15.71
N ASN A 7 3.41 39.20 16.63
CA ASN A 7 4.43 38.20 16.38
C ASN A 7 3.86 37.07 15.48
N MET A 8 4.17 37.11 14.19
CA MET A 8 3.73 36.13 13.17
C MET A 8 4.39 34.74 13.31
N ASN A 9 5.28 34.53 14.28
CA ASN A 9 6.05 33.28 14.40
C ASN A 9 5.36 32.14 15.19
N SER A 10 4.15 32.36 15.72
CA SER A 10 3.49 31.38 16.61
C SER A 10 2.81 30.20 15.89
N ARG A 11 2.56 30.29 14.56
CA ARG A 11 1.78 29.27 13.82
C ARG A 11 2.50 27.94 13.59
N ASN A 12 3.82 27.89 13.82
CA ASN A 12 4.64 26.69 13.59
C ASN A 12 5.09 25.99 14.88
N SER A 13 4.66 26.46 16.05
CA SER A 13 4.96 25.77 17.31
C SER A 13 4.06 24.54 17.48
N ILE A 14 4.67 23.37 17.64
CA ILE A 14 3.94 22.16 18.03
C ILE A 14 3.61 22.31 19.52
N PRO A 15 2.34 22.20 19.94
CA PRO A 15 1.99 22.34 21.34
C PRO A 15 2.65 21.22 22.17
N SER A 16 3.03 21.53 23.41
CA SER A 16 3.62 20.55 24.33
C SER A 16 2.62 19.48 24.79
N THR A 17 1.33 19.76 24.66
CA THR A 17 0.22 18.90 25.09
C THR A 17 -0.83 18.80 23.99
N LEU A 18 -1.60 17.70 23.98
CA LEU A 18 -2.65 17.50 23.00
C LEU A 18 -3.80 18.50 23.25
N PRO A 19 -4.31 19.18 22.21
CA PRO A 19 -5.39 20.15 22.36
C PRO A 19 -6.75 19.50 22.69
N ARG A 20 -6.88 18.20 22.46
CA ARG A 20 -8.04 17.38 22.86
C ARG A 20 -7.54 16.05 23.44
N PRO A 21 -8.28 15.43 24.38
CA PRO A 21 -7.93 14.12 24.92
C PRO A 21 -8.05 13.04 23.84
N LEU A 22 -7.18 12.03 23.93
CA LEU A 22 -7.24 10.88 23.03
C LEU A 22 -8.56 10.10 23.20
N PRO A 23 -9.08 9.50 22.12
CA PRO A 23 -10.33 8.77 22.12
C PRO A 23 -10.17 7.36 22.70
N TRP A 24 -9.69 7.25 23.94
CA TRP A 24 -9.40 5.96 24.60
C TRP A 24 -10.61 5.02 24.62
N CYS A 25 -11.82 5.56 24.73
CA CYS A 25 -13.06 4.79 24.71
C CYS A 25 -13.37 4.14 23.34
N LYS A 26 -12.76 4.63 22.25
CA LYS A 26 -12.90 4.04 20.90
C LYS A 26 -11.86 2.94 20.66
N PHE A 27 -10.89 2.75 21.55
CA PHE A 27 -9.85 1.75 21.35
C PHE A 27 -10.41 0.34 21.58
N PRO A 28 -9.93 -0.67 20.83
CA PRO A 28 -10.40 -2.04 21.00
C PRO A 28 -10.19 -2.53 22.42
N THR A 29 -11.20 -3.14 23.03
CA THR A 29 -11.10 -3.66 24.41
C THR A 29 -9.96 -4.66 24.55
N GLY A 30 -9.79 -5.55 23.57
CA GLY A 30 -8.68 -6.51 23.57
C GLY A 30 -7.29 -5.87 23.44
N LEU A 31 -7.18 -4.63 22.96
CA LEU A 31 -5.95 -3.85 23.04
C LEU A 31 -5.71 -3.40 24.48
N LEU A 32 -6.72 -2.78 25.10
CA LEU A 32 -6.62 -2.19 26.43
C LEU A 32 -6.31 -3.26 27.49
N THR A 33 -6.98 -4.41 27.44
CA THR A 33 -6.70 -5.54 28.34
C THR A 33 -5.27 -6.06 28.18
N ALA A 34 -4.77 -6.20 26.94
CA ALA A 34 -3.39 -6.61 26.71
C ALA A 34 -2.38 -5.58 27.26
N CYS A 35 -2.69 -4.29 27.12
CA CYS A 35 -1.88 -3.20 27.66
C CYS A 35 -1.86 -3.17 29.19
N GLU A 36 -3.00 -3.40 29.84
CA GLU A 36 -3.14 -3.51 31.29
C GLU A 36 -2.34 -4.71 31.83
N ASP A 37 -2.36 -5.82 31.11
CA ASP A 37 -1.56 -7.01 31.37
C ASP A 37 -0.06 -6.85 31.06
N LYS A 38 0.38 -5.68 30.55
CA LYS A 38 1.75 -5.40 30.08
C LYS A 38 2.23 -6.36 28.99
N LYS A 39 1.31 -6.91 28.21
CA LYS A 39 1.59 -7.78 27.06
C LYS A 39 1.63 -6.98 25.77
N ILE A 40 2.25 -7.55 24.74
CA ILE A 40 2.24 -6.98 23.39
C ILE A 40 0.84 -7.22 22.79
N PRO A 41 0.10 -6.17 22.38
CA PRO A 41 -1.21 -6.35 21.77
C PRO A 41 -1.11 -7.07 20.41
N SER A 42 -2.19 -7.77 20.02
CA SER A 42 -2.28 -8.37 18.69
C SER A 42 -2.25 -7.28 17.59
N ASP A 43 -1.61 -7.58 16.46
CA ASP A 43 -1.54 -6.71 15.29
C ASP A 43 -2.93 -6.25 14.80
N LEU A 44 -3.94 -7.13 14.88
CA LEU A 44 -5.32 -6.77 14.54
C LEU A 44 -5.85 -5.62 15.43
N HIS A 45 -5.60 -5.71 16.73
CA HIS A 45 -6.01 -4.69 17.70
C HIS A 45 -5.23 -3.38 17.51
N ILE A 46 -3.93 -3.46 17.20
CA ILE A 46 -3.10 -2.29 16.89
C ILE A 46 -3.65 -1.57 15.65
N LYS A 47 -3.92 -2.30 14.57
CA LYS A 47 -4.50 -1.73 13.34
C LYS A 47 -5.84 -1.06 13.58
N ALA A 48 -6.71 -1.67 14.39
CA ALA A 48 -8.00 -1.09 14.76
C ALA A 48 -7.83 0.20 15.57
N MET A 49 -6.94 0.22 16.57
CA MET A 49 -6.59 1.43 17.32
C MET A 49 -6.04 2.54 16.41
N VAL A 50 -5.12 2.21 15.51
CA VAL A 50 -4.56 3.16 14.52
C VAL A 50 -5.67 3.72 13.62
N GLY A 51 -6.67 2.90 13.27
CA GLY A 51 -7.88 3.36 12.60
C GLY A 51 -8.62 4.43 13.39
N SER A 52 -8.97 4.15 14.64
CA SER A 52 -9.66 5.11 15.53
C SER A 52 -8.87 6.39 15.74
N ILE A 53 -7.53 6.30 15.83
CA ILE A 53 -6.65 7.48 15.92
C ILE A 53 -6.71 8.29 14.64
N ALA A 54 -6.61 7.66 13.46
CA ALA A 54 -6.66 8.37 12.19
C ALA A 54 -8.00 9.13 12.02
N ASP A 55 -9.12 8.51 12.39
CA ASP A 55 -10.44 9.14 12.36
C ASP A 55 -10.49 10.34 13.32
N TYR A 56 -10.01 10.17 14.56
CA TYR A 56 -9.87 11.26 15.53
C TYR A 56 -9.00 12.41 15.02
N MET A 57 -7.88 12.12 14.37
CA MET A 57 -6.99 13.15 13.82
C MET A 57 -7.63 13.92 12.66
N LEU A 58 -8.38 13.23 11.80
CA LEU A 58 -9.03 13.82 10.63
C LEU A 58 -10.30 14.59 10.98
N GLU A 59 -11.12 14.08 11.89
CA GLU A 59 -12.47 14.60 12.17
C GLU A 59 -12.51 15.52 13.38
N GLU A 60 -11.82 15.15 14.47
CA GLU A 60 -11.91 15.85 15.76
C GLU A 60 -10.79 16.88 15.95
N LEU A 61 -9.54 16.49 15.68
CA LEU A 61 -8.38 17.39 15.77
C LEU A 61 -8.22 18.30 14.54
N LYS A 62 -8.52 17.77 13.35
CA LYS A 62 -8.28 18.44 12.05
C LYS A 62 -6.82 18.88 11.86
N ASP A 63 -5.87 18.20 12.49
CA ASP A 63 -4.43 18.45 12.38
C ASP A 63 -3.70 17.12 12.18
N THR A 64 -3.11 16.94 11.00
CA THR A 64 -2.35 15.74 10.63
C THR A 64 -0.86 16.03 10.44
N ARG A 65 -0.34 17.12 10.99
CA ARG A 65 1.10 17.42 10.91
C ARG A 65 1.87 16.35 11.68
N THR A 66 3.05 15.97 11.19
CA THR A 66 3.90 14.94 11.81
C THR A 66 4.17 15.22 13.29
N GLY A 67 4.32 16.50 13.67
CA GLY A 67 4.48 16.91 15.06
C GLY A 67 3.31 16.49 15.97
N MET A 68 2.08 16.67 15.48
CA MET A 68 0.85 16.28 16.20
C MET A 68 0.72 14.75 16.25
N ILE A 69 1.01 14.06 15.15
CA ILE A 69 1.01 12.59 15.09
C ILE A 69 2.00 12.02 16.12
N ARG A 70 3.21 12.59 16.20
CA ARG A 70 4.22 12.16 17.17
C ARG A 70 3.80 12.46 18.61
N LEU A 71 3.08 13.56 18.85
CA LEU A 71 2.55 13.87 20.19
C LEU A 71 1.47 12.86 20.62
N VAL A 72 0.59 12.47 19.70
CA VAL A 72 -0.40 11.40 19.92
C VAL A 72 0.30 10.08 20.22
N ALA A 73 1.27 9.68 19.37
CA ALA A 73 2.00 8.44 19.53
C ALA A 73 2.75 8.38 20.87
N ARG A 74 3.46 9.45 21.24
CA ARG A 74 4.12 9.57 22.55
C ARG A 74 3.14 9.40 23.70
N SER A 75 2.00 10.08 23.66
CA SER A 75 0.99 9.98 24.72
C SER A 75 0.50 8.53 24.93
N ILE A 76 0.51 7.70 23.88
CA ILE A 76 0.13 6.28 23.95
C ILE A 76 1.28 5.43 24.48
N CYS A 77 2.47 5.59 23.92
CA CYS A 77 3.66 4.86 24.37
C CYS A 77 4.02 5.18 25.83
N ASP A 78 3.87 6.43 26.27
CA ASP A 78 4.14 6.84 27.65
C ASP A 78 3.14 6.22 28.64
N LYS A 79 1.89 6.00 28.21
CA LYS A 79 0.87 5.33 29.02
C LYS A 79 1.12 3.82 29.12
N TYR A 80 1.58 3.19 28.04
CA TYR A 80 1.80 1.74 27.95
C TYR A 80 3.19 1.41 27.38
N PRO A 81 4.28 1.74 28.09
CA PRO A 81 5.64 1.66 27.54
C PRO A 81 6.09 0.24 27.22
N VAL A 82 5.61 -0.75 27.97
CA VAL A 82 5.98 -2.16 27.78
C VAL A 82 5.32 -2.75 26.54
N SER A 83 4.06 -2.40 26.30
CA SER A 83 3.21 -2.97 25.26
C SER A 83 3.51 -2.45 23.86
N PHE A 84 4.02 -1.22 23.76
CA PHE A 84 4.38 -0.60 22.48
C PHE A 84 5.88 -0.58 22.21
N ALA A 85 6.74 -0.96 23.17
CA ALA A 85 8.17 -1.03 22.92
C ALA A 85 8.52 -1.99 21.76
N ASP A 86 9.41 -1.55 20.87
CA ASP A 86 9.96 -2.40 19.82
C ASP A 86 10.98 -3.35 20.45
N ARG A 87 10.76 -4.66 20.31
CA ARG A 87 11.58 -5.71 20.91
C ARG A 87 12.14 -6.65 19.86
N LEU A 88 13.37 -7.08 20.07
CA LEU A 88 13.99 -8.19 19.35
C LEU A 88 14.43 -9.24 20.38
N GLY A 89 13.61 -10.29 20.53
CA GLY A 89 13.72 -11.20 21.66
C GLY A 89 13.50 -10.45 22.98
N ASP A 90 14.45 -10.58 23.90
CA ASP A 90 14.38 -9.93 25.21
C ASP A 90 14.94 -8.50 25.23
N VAL A 91 15.53 -8.04 24.13
CA VAL A 91 16.15 -6.71 24.03
C VAL A 91 15.15 -5.69 23.51
N ILE A 92 15.01 -4.58 24.24
CA ILE A 92 14.24 -3.41 23.82
C ILE A 92 15.12 -2.56 22.89
N ILE A 93 14.68 -2.41 21.64
CA ILE A 93 15.36 -1.59 20.62
C ILE A 93 14.90 -0.13 20.73
N SER A 94 13.60 0.08 20.96
CA SER A 94 12.97 1.38 20.85
C SER A 94 11.68 1.45 21.69
N ASN A 95 11.21 2.65 21.99
CA ASN A 95 9.96 2.88 22.73
C ASN A 95 8.69 2.76 21.85
N GLY A 96 8.83 2.43 20.57
CA GLY A 96 7.72 2.22 19.63
C GLY A 96 7.07 3.48 19.07
N VAL A 97 7.54 4.67 19.47
CA VAL A 97 6.92 5.93 19.05
C VAL A 97 6.99 6.11 17.54
N GLU A 98 8.15 5.90 16.92
CA GLU A 98 8.31 6.08 15.47
C GLU A 98 7.57 4.98 14.66
N THR A 99 7.49 3.75 15.20
CA THR A 99 6.67 2.67 14.65
C THR A 99 5.20 3.08 14.59
N LEU A 100 4.69 3.65 15.68
CA LEU A 100 3.30 4.11 15.77
C LEU A 100 3.06 5.36 14.90
N VAL A 101 3.99 6.31 14.86
CA VAL A 101 3.93 7.48 13.95
C VAL A 101 3.80 7.04 12.50
N THR A 102 4.66 6.14 12.04
CA THR A 102 4.63 5.61 10.68
C THR A 102 3.29 4.95 10.38
N SER A 103 2.79 4.14 11.31
CA SER A 103 1.50 3.45 11.17
C SER A 103 0.33 4.42 11.04
N ILE A 104 0.29 5.48 11.86
CA ILE A 104 -0.74 6.52 11.81
C ILE A 104 -0.64 7.33 10.50
N CYS A 105 0.56 7.77 10.11
CA CYS A 105 0.79 8.48 8.84
C CYS A 105 0.27 7.66 7.65
N ASN A 106 0.64 6.38 7.59
CA ASN A 106 0.21 5.48 6.52
C ASN A 106 -1.31 5.33 6.49
N ARG A 107 -1.94 5.19 7.66
CA ARG A 107 -3.40 5.09 7.76
C ARG A 107 -4.11 6.37 7.30
N ILE A 108 -3.63 7.53 7.73
CA ILE A 108 -4.20 8.84 7.31
C ILE A 108 -4.09 8.99 5.78
N ASN A 109 -2.93 8.69 5.21
CA ASN A 109 -2.73 8.76 3.77
C ASN A 109 -3.64 7.79 3.01
N TYR A 110 -3.81 6.57 3.54
CA TYR A 110 -4.74 5.60 2.98
C TYR A 110 -6.19 6.10 3.00
N VAL A 111 -6.65 6.64 4.13
CA VAL A 111 -8.03 7.19 4.25
C VAL A 111 -8.24 8.35 3.28
N ARG A 112 -7.27 9.27 3.15
CA ARG A 112 -7.32 10.36 2.17
C ARG A 112 -7.46 9.84 0.74
N LYS A 113 -6.61 8.89 0.36
CA LYS A 113 -6.66 8.27 -0.97
C LYS A 113 -8.01 7.60 -1.24
N LEU A 114 -8.60 6.94 -0.24
CA LEU A 114 -9.94 6.36 -0.40
C LEU A 114 -11.01 7.43 -0.63
N ARG A 115 -10.93 8.57 0.06
CA ARG A 115 -11.85 9.70 -0.15
C ARG A 115 -11.69 10.30 -1.54
N ASP A 116 -10.46 10.52 -1.99
CA ASP A 116 -10.18 11.04 -3.34
C ASP A 116 -10.77 10.10 -4.42
N VAL A 117 -10.60 8.79 -4.24
CA VAL A 117 -11.15 7.78 -5.16
C VAL A 117 -12.69 7.76 -5.10
N ALA A 118 -13.29 7.90 -3.92
CA ALA A 118 -14.74 7.97 -3.77
C ALA A 118 -15.33 9.23 -4.42
N GLU A 119 -14.70 10.39 -4.24
CA GLU A 119 -15.09 11.66 -4.86
C GLU A 119 -14.94 11.62 -6.39
N ALA A 120 -13.88 11.00 -6.90
CA ALA A 120 -13.68 10.80 -8.34
C ALA A 120 -14.80 9.93 -8.95
N ARG A 121 -15.22 8.86 -8.26
CA ARG A 121 -16.36 8.03 -8.69
C ARG A 121 -17.68 8.79 -8.63
N ALA A 122 -17.93 9.52 -7.54
CA ALA A 122 -19.17 10.28 -7.36
C ALA A 122 -19.32 11.43 -8.37
N SER A 123 -18.21 12.06 -8.75
CA SER A 123 -18.20 13.16 -9.73
C SER A 123 -18.26 12.71 -11.20
N GLY A 124 -18.34 11.40 -11.47
CA GLY A 124 -18.33 10.85 -12.83
C GLY A 124 -17.02 11.09 -13.58
N LYS A 125 -16.00 11.67 -12.92
CA LYS A 125 -14.66 11.88 -13.47
C LYS A 125 -13.85 10.61 -13.30
N HIS A 126 -14.21 9.56 -14.03
CA HIS A 126 -13.28 8.50 -14.38
C HIS A 126 -12.23 9.09 -15.33
N ASN A 127 -11.28 9.89 -14.82
CA ASN A 127 -9.99 10.27 -15.43
C ASN A 127 -9.32 11.34 -14.57
N ALA A 128 -8.70 10.96 -13.45
CA ALA A 128 -7.64 11.74 -12.82
C ALA A 128 -6.85 10.86 -11.84
N GLY A 129 -5.79 10.22 -12.33
CA GLY A 129 -4.64 9.93 -11.49
C GLY A 129 -4.01 11.24 -10.99
N PRO A 130 -3.12 11.20 -9.99
CA PRO A 130 -2.56 12.40 -9.39
C PRO A 130 -1.85 13.23 -10.45
N SER A 131 -2.16 14.53 -10.43
CA SER A 131 -1.72 15.57 -11.35
C SER A 131 -0.25 15.47 -11.78
N THR A 132 -0.01 15.07 -13.03
CA THR A 132 1.02 15.66 -13.88
C THR A 132 0.43 15.90 -15.26
N LYS A 133 0.45 17.17 -15.70
CA LYS A 133 -0.01 17.63 -16.99
C LYS A 133 0.72 16.87 -18.11
N ALA A 134 0.07 15.91 -18.76
CA ALA A 134 0.49 15.43 -20.07
C ALA A 134 -0.73 14.89 -20.83
N SER A 135 -1.13 15.69 -21.81
CA SER A 135 -1.86 15.39 -23.05
C SER A 135 -2.61 14.06 -23.20
N LYS A 136 -3.89 14.21 -23.59
CA LYS A 136 -4.69 13.29 -24.40
C LYS A 136 -3.84 12.29 -25.19
N ARG A 137 -3.96 11.02 -24.83
CA ARG A 137 -4.13 9.89 -25.74
C ARG A 137 -4.73 8.76 -24.92
N ASN A 138 -5.84 8.20 -25.38
CA ASN A 138 -6.38 6.94 -24.88
C ASN A 138 -5.39 5.82 -25.22
N SER A 139 -4.24 5.77 -24.54
CA SER A 139 -3.48 4.54 -24.43
C SER A 139 -3.95 3.87 -23.16
N GLU A 140 -4.68 2.79 -23.35
CA GLU A 140 -4.90 1.73 -22.37
C GLU A 140 -3.75 1.67 -21.38
N VAL A 141 -4.03 2.00 -20.11
CA VAL A 141 -3.02 2.11 -19.06
C VAL A 141 -2.50 0.71 -18.77
N THR A 142 -1.47 0.29 -19.50
CA THR A 142 -0.62 -0.83 -19.12
C THR A 142 0.16 -0.34 -17.90
N HIS A 143 -0.31 -0.71 -16.71
CA HIS A 143 0.31 -0.30 -15.46
C HIS A 143 1.63 -1.05 -15.26
N ASP A 144 2.68 -0.62 -15.97
CA ASP A 144 4.02 -1.21 -15.91
C ASP A 144 4.80 -0.70 -14.69
N ALA A 145 4.29 -0.99 -13.48
CA ALA A 145 4.91 -0.53 -12.24
C ALA A 145 6.32 -1.12 -11.98
N TYR A 146 6.68 -2.19 -12.69
CA TYR A 146 7.89 -2.96 -12.45
C TYR A 146 8.74 -3.17 -13.72
N GLY A 147 8.48 -2.43 -14.81
CA GLY A 147 9.23 -2.57 -16.07
C GLY A 147 9.07 -3.91 -16.78
N THR A 148 8.05 -4.68 -16.40
CA THR A 148 7.79 -6.03 -16.92
C THR A 148 7.30 -5.96 -18.36
N VAL A 149 6.52 -4.93 -18.73
CA VAL A 149 6.01 -4.77 -20.11
C VAL A 149 7.15 -4.50 -21.11
N ALA A 150 8.20 -3.80 -20.68
CA ALA A 150 9.40 -3.59 -21.51
C ALA A 150 10.14 -4.90 -21.87
N TYR A 151 10.00 -5.94 -21.05
CA TYR A 151 10.57 -7.25 -21.34
C TYR A 151 9.67 -8.05 -22.29
N ASN A 152 10.05 -8.06 -23.57
CA ASN A 152 9.42 -8.80 -24.66
C ASN A 152 10.49 -9.52 -25.49
N PRO A 153 10.92 -10.74 -25.09
CA PRO A 153 11.95 -11.47 -25.83
C PRO A 153 11.45 -11.80 -27.23
N GLY A 154 12.32 -11.62 -28.23
CA GLY A 154 12.06 -12.03 -29.60
C GLY A 154 12.12 -13.54 -29.77
N LEU A 155 11.56 -14.05 -30.87
CA LEU A 155 11.74 -15.45 -31.24
C LEU A 155 13.20 -15.71 -31.65
N PRO A 156 13.77 -16.87 -31.29
CA PRO A 156 15.08 -17.25 -31.76
C PRO A 156 15.05 -17.43 -33.30
N PRO A 157 16.18 -17.22 -34.01
CA PRO A 157 16.21 -17.27 -35.48
C PRO A 157 15.80 -18.62 -36.09
N SER A 158 15.86 -19.70 -35.31
CA SER A 158 15.49 -21.06 -35.71
C SER A 158 13.99 -21.34 -35.61
N GLU A 159 13.19 -20.42 -35.08
CA GLU A 159 11.77 -20.65 -34.82
C GLU A 159 10.88 -19.68 -35.59
N THR A 160 9.86 -20.26 -36.24
CA THR A 160 8.79 -19.50 -36.92
C THR A 160 7.52 -19.49 -36.09
N LYS A 161 6.56 -18.66 -36.52
CA LYS A 161 5.23 -18.62 -35.92
C LYS A 161 4.51 -19.98 -36.00
N GLU A 162 4.65 -20.72 -37.11
CA GLU A 162 4.02 -22.03 -37.26
C GLU A 162 4.64 -23.08 -36.31
N SER A 163 5.96 -23.03 -36.12
CA SER A 163 6.68 -23.90 -35.17
C SER A 163 6.22 -23.65 -33.73
N GLN A 164 6.01 -22.37 -33.38
CA GLN A 164 5.48 -21.94 -32.09
C GLN A 164 4.04 -22.42 -31.86
N GLU A 165 3.16 -22.26 -32.84
CA GLU A 165 1.77 -22.72 -32.77
C GLU A 165 1.69 -24.25 -32.59
N SER A 166 2.56 -24.99 -33.28
CA SER A 166 2.64 -26.45 -33.17
C SER A 166 3.07 -26.91 -31.76
N LYS A 167 4.06 -26.24 -31.16
CA LYS A 167 4.49 -26.51 -29.78
C LYS A 167 3.42 -26.14 -28.75
N GLN A 168 2.68 -25.06 -28.97
CA GLN A 168 1.56 -24.68 -28.12
C GLN A 168 0.39 -25.68 -28.23
N ALA A 169 0.12 -26.22 -29.42
CA ALA A 169 -0.88 -27.27 -29.61
C ALA A 169 -0.48 -28.55 -28.86
N PHE A 170 0.78 -28.96 -28.96
CA PHE A 170 1.34 -30.08 -28.18
C PHE A 170 1.16 -29.88 -26.66
N LEU A 171 1.50 -28.70 -26.14
CA LEU A 171 1.31 -28.40 -24.70
C LEU A 171 -0.16 -28.48 -24.25
N ARG A 172 -1.10 -28.05 -25.10
CA ARG A 172 -2.54 -28.17 -24.81
C ARG A 172 -3.00 -29.62 -24.79
N GLU A 173 -2.50 -30.43 -25.71
CA GLU A 173 -2.81 -31.86 -25.76
C GLU A 173 -2.26 -32.60 -24.54
N GLU A 174 -1.00 -32.35 -24.17
CA GLU A 174 -0.37 -32.93 -22.98
C GLU A 174 -1.04 -32.49 -21.68
N PHE A 175 -1.57 -31.26 -21.61
CA PHE A 175 -2.30 -30.78 -20.44
C PHE A 175 -3.58 -31.59 -20.16
N VAL A 176 -4.23 -32.10 -21.20
CA VAL A 176 -5.47 -32.90 -21.07
C VAL A 176 -5.17 -34.35 -20.65
N LYS A 177 -3.94 -34.84 -20.86
CA LYS A 177 -3.54 -36.21 -20.49
C LYS A 177 -3.40 -36.34 -18.97
N MET A 178 -4.12 -37.29 -18.38
CA MET A 178 -4.11 -37.55 -16.94
C MET A 178 -2.89 -38.39 -16.47
N THR A 179 -2.30 -39.20 -17.36
CA THR A 179 -1.18 -40.10 -17.05
C THR A 179 -0.25 -40.26 -18.25
N GLY A 180 1.04 -40.55 -18.02
CA GLY A 180 2.00 -40.86 -19.10
C GLY A 180 2.58 -39.65 -19.84
N ARG A 181 2.68 -38.50 -19.15
CA ARG A 181 3.22 -37.25 -19.70
C ARG A 181 4.74 -37.29 -19.76
N ASP A 182 5.30 -36.81 -20.85
CA ASP A 182 6.74 -36.62 -21.00
C ASP A 182 7.14 -35.26 -20.41
N GLU A 183 7.48 -35.26 -19.12
CA GLU A 183 7.80 -34.04 -18.37
C GLU A 183 8.95 -33.24 -19.00
N LYS A 184 9.96 -33.94 -19.54
CA LYS A 184 11.12 -33.30 -20.17
C LYS A 184 10.72 -32.57 -21.43
N LYS A 185 9.94 -33.21 -22.29
CA LYS A 185 9.45 -32.60 -23.54
C LYS A 185 8.47 -31.46 -23.28
N ILE A 186 7.68 -31.54 -22.21
CA ILE A 186 6.83 -30.45 -21.75
C ILE A 186 7.67 -29.25 -21.32
N GLU A 187 8.71 -29.45 -20.49
CA GLU A 187 9.59 -28.39 -20.03
C GLU A 187 10.30 -27.67 -21.21
N GLU A 188 10.87 -28.44 -22.13
CA GLU A 188 11.49 -27.91 -23.36
C GLU A 188 10.49 -27.09 -24.20
N SER A 189 9.25 -27.58 -24.32
CA SER A 189 8.19 -26.90 -25.07
C SER A 189 7.67 -25.65 -24.36
N MET A 190 7.61 -25.65 -23.03
CA MET A 190 7.25 -24.47 -22.24
C MET A 190 8.30 -23.36 -22.37
N ALA A 191 9.58 -23.71 -22.25
CA ALA A 191 10.68 -22.76 -22.42
C ALA A 191 10.69 -22.17 -23.83
N ALA A 192 10.53 -23.01 -24.86
CA ALA A 192 10.50 -22.57 -26.24
C ALA A 192 9.32 -21.64 -26.54
N THR A 193 8.14 -21.87 -25.95
CA THR A 193 6.93 -21.08 -26.26
C THR A 193 6.80 -19.79 -25.45
N TYR A 194 7.65 -19.58 -24.46
CA TYR A 194 7.62 -18.41 -23.58
C TYR A 194 7.66 -17.06 -24.33
N PRO A 195 8.50 -16.83 -25.36
CA PRO A 195 8.52 -15.54 -26.06
C PRO A 195 7.18 -15.18 -26.71
N SER A 196 6.52 -16.14 -27.36
CA SER A 196 5.19 -15.93 -27.95
C SER A 196 4.12 -15.70 -26.90
N GLN A 197 4.16 -16.45 -25.79
CA GLN A 197 3.23 -16.26 -24.67
C GLN A 197 3.40 -14.87 -24.03
N ARG A 198 4.65 -14.44 -23.81
CA ARG A 198 4.98 -13.11 -23.25
C ARG A 198 4.50 -12.00 -24.16
N CYS A 199 4.72 -12.13 -25.47
CA CYS A 199 4.20 -11.20 -26.47
C CYS A 199 2.67 -11.13 -26.41
N ALA A 200 1.97 -12.26 -26.37
CA ALA A 200 0.51 -12.27 -26.25
C ALA A 200 0.01 -11.61 -24.94
N ILE A 201 0.70 -11.81 -23.82
CA ILE A 201 0.36 -11.18 -22.54
C ILE A 201 0.52 -9.66 -22.60
N ASN A 202 1.63 -9.17 -23.18
CA ASN A 202 1.91 -7.75 -23.32
C ASN A 202 0.93 -7.04 -24.28
N HIS A 203 0.40 -7.74 -25.27
CA HIS A 203 -0.50 -7.17 -26.29
C HIS A 203 -1.99 -7.54 -26.11
N ARG A 204 -2.37 -8.27 -25.04
CA ARG A 204 -3.75 -8.76 -24.81
C ARG A 204 -4.79 -7.65 -24.61
N GLY A 205 -4.37 -6.44 -24.23
CA GLY A 205 -5.23 -5.25 -24.15
C GLY A 205 -5.47 -4.58 -25.51
N SER A 206 -4.49 -4.64 -26.42
CA SER A 206 -4.51 -3.97 -27.71
C SER A 206 -5.38 -4.69 -28.74
N LYS A 207 -6.68 -4.84 -28.48
CA LYS A 207 -7.63 -5.21 -29.53
C LYS A 207 -7.83 -4.01 -30.45
N SER A 208 -7.25 -4.09 -31.64
CA SER A 208 -7.58 -3.24 -32.77
C SER A 208 -9.08 -3.35 -33.09
N ILE A 209 -9.74 -2.20 -33.24
CA ILE A 209 -10.95 -2.04 -34.05
C ILE A 209 -10.56 -2.30 -35.51
#